data_AF-A0A9D9U211-F1
#
_entry.id   AF-A0A9D9U211-F1
#
_cell.length_a   1.000
_cell.length_b   1.000
_cell.length_c   1.000
_cell.angle_alpha   90.00
_cell.angle_beta   90.00
_cell.angle_gamma   90.00
#
_symmetry.space_group_name_H-M   'P 1'
#
loop_
_entity.id
_entity.type
_entity.pdbx_description
1 polymer ?
#
loop_
_entity_poly.entity_id
_entity_poly.type
_entity_poly.pdbx_seq_one_letter_code
_entity_poly.pdbx_strand_id
1 'polypeptide(L)'
;MIDLLQIIDTVAQVTKKVAGDGNGDGYLSFGELLMTGGWIMIPLGLMLLAAVYVFAERSIGIKNASKIDPNFMNIIRDNIMSGNVTAARNFAKNTNNPVARIIDKGIQRIGKPIDAIEKSMDNVGTLEMYKMEKNMGVLSVVSKAAPIFGFVGTLMGLMQMFSNITTSNEFEVGTIAGGIYTKLITSITGLVIGLLAYLGYSYLNTQIDK
;
A
#
# COMPACT_ATOMS: atom_id res chain seq x y z
N MET A 1 9.66 -53.55 15.09
CA MET A 1 8.42 -52.80 14.78
C MET A 1 8.18 -51.63 15.75
N ILE A 2 9.21 -51.15 16.47
CA ILE A 2 9.08 -50.11 17.52
C ILE A 2 9.72 -48.77 17.10
N ASP A 3 10.62 -48.75 16.11
CA ASP A 3 11.31 -47.51 15.68
C ASP A 3 10.48 -46.55 14.79
N LEU A 4 9.42 -47.03 14.13
CA LEU A 4 8.65 -46.16 13.21
C LEU A 4 7.67 -45.24 13.94
N LEU A 5 7.17 -45.66 15.12
CA LEU A 5 6.21 -44.86 15.90
C LEU A 5 6.90 -43.67 16.61
N GLN A 6 8.14 -43.86 17.07
CA GLN A 6 8.90 -42.83 17.77
C GLN A 6 9.31 -41.68 16.83
N ILE A 7 9.58 -42.00 15.56
CA ILE A 7 9.85 -40.99 14.52
C ILE A 7 8.58 -40.20 14.19
N ILE A 8 7.42 -40.86 14.13
CA ILE A 8 6.12 -40.18 13.90
C ILE A 8 5.78 -39.24 15.06
N ASP A 9 5.99 -39.65 16.32
CA ASP A 9 5.75 -38.79 17.48
C ASP A 9 6.74 -37.62 17.54
N THR A 10 8.00 -37.82 17.16
CA THR A 10 9.02 -36.76 17.09
C THR A 10 8.70 -35.75 15.99
N VAL A 11 8.25 -36.21 14.81
CA VAL A 11 7.84 -35.35 13.69
C VAL A 11 6.52 -34.61 14.02
N ALA A 12 5.59 -35.26 14.73
CA ALA A 12 4.35 -34.64 15.18
C ALA A 12 4.60 -33.57 16.26
N GLN A 13 5.57 -33.79 17.16
CA GLN A 13 5.97 -32.78 18.16
C GLN A 13 6.73 -31.59 17.56
N VAL A 14 7.55 -31.81 16.52
CA VAL A 14 8.22 -30.72 15.79
C VAL A 14 7.20 -29.86 15.01
N THR A 15 6.10 -30.46 14.55
CA THR A 15 5.02 -29.73 13.86
C THR A 15 4.14 -28.94 14.85
N LYS A 16 3.98 -29.42 16.09
CA LYS A 16 3.19 -28.76 17.15
C LYS A 16 3.91 -27.63 17.89
N LYS A 17 5.19 -27.40 17.61
CA LYS A 17 5.98 -26.35 18.27
C LYS A 17 6.52 -25.40 17.22
N VAL A 18 5.60 -24.71 16.54
CA VAL A 18 5.94 -23.50 15.81
C VAL A 18 6.57 -22.53 16.82
N ALA A 19 7.85 -22.21 16.63
CA ALA A 19 8.57 -21.34 17.55
C ALA A 19 7.87 -19.97 17.61
N GLY A 20 7.23 -19.65 18.74
CA GLY A 20 6.47 -18.41 18.96
C GLY A 20 4.94 -18.56 19.04
N ASP A 21 4.38 -19.76 18.82
CA ASP A 21 2.95 -20.02 18.97
C ASP A 21 2.59 -20.23 20.46
N GLY A 22 1.99 -19.21 21.08
CA GLY A 22 1.47 -19.27 22.44
C GLY A 22 0.11 -19.97 22.55
N ASN A 23 -0.58 -20.20 21.43
CA ASN A 23 -1.94 -20.75 21.37
C ASN A 23 -2.03 -22.21 20.90
N GLY A 24 -0.96 -22.78 20.34
CA GLY A 24 -0.87 -24.17 19.92
C GLY A 24 -1.76 -24.53 18.71
N ASP A 25 -2.18 -23.55 17.91
CA ASP A 25 -3.04 -23.73 16.75
C ASP A 25 -2.27 -23.86 15.42
N GLY A 26 -0.94 -23.71 15.45
CA GLY A 26 -0.09 -23.80 14.26
C GLY A 26 -0.10 -22.55 13.38
N TYR A 27 -0.77 -21.47 13.80
CA TYR A 27 -0.81 -20.18 13.11
C TYR A 27 -0.24 -19.08 14.00
N LEU A 28 0.88 -18.48 13.60
CA LEU A 28 1.41 -17.32 14.32
C LEU A 28 0.49 -16.11 14.10
N SER A 29 -0.14 -15.63 15.16
CA SER A 29 -0.92 -14.40 15.13
C SER A 29 0.00 -13.21 14.81
N PHE A 30 -0.51 -12.16 14.13
CA PHE A 30 0.30 -10.99 13.73
C PHE A 30 1.09 -10.37 14.90
N GLY A 31 0.54 -10.42 16.12
CA GLY A 31 1.20 -9.96 17.34
C GLY A 31 2.34 -10.88 17.82
N GLU A 32 2.17 -12.19 17.70
CA GLU A 32 3.21 -13.19 18.00
C GLU A 32 4.32 -13.17 16.94
N LEU A 33 3.95 -12.93 15.68
CA LEU A 33 4.88 -12.69 14.57
C LEU A 33 5.81 -11.50 14.87
N LEU A 34 5.24 -10.39 15.35
CA LEU A 34 5.94 -9.16 15.73
C LEU A 34 6.91 -9.37 16.90
N MET A 35 6.53 -10.17 17.90
CA MET A 35 7.41 -10.49 19.02
C MET A 35 8.50 -11.50 18.66
N THR A 36 8.22 -12.44 17.74
CA THR A 36 9.14 -13.53 17.38
C THR A 36 10.16 -13.11 16.30
N GLY A 37 9.80 -12.21 15.38
CA GLY A 37 10.65 -11.80 14.25
C GLY A 37 11.85 -10.89 14.59
N GLY A 38 11.96 -10.42 15.84
CA GLY A 38 13.09 -9.61 16.32
C GLY A 38 13.05 -8.13 15.87
N TRP A 39 14.16 -7.40 16.00
CA TRP A 39 14.19 -5.94 15.82
C TRP A 39 13.76 -5.45 14.41
N ILE A 40 13.84 -6.30 13.38
CA ILE A 40 13.52 -5.97 11.97
C ILE A 40 12.01 -5.98 11.70
N MET A 41 11.23 -6.59 12.59
CA MET A 41 9.77 -6.56 12.52
C MET A 41 9.18 -5.16 12.77
N ILE A 42 9.84 -4.34 13.58
CA ILE A 42 9.39 -2.98 13.93
C ILE A 42 9.29 -2.06 12.69
N PRO A 43 10.34 -1.89 11.86
CA PRO A 43 10.24 -1.06 10.65
C PRO A 43 9.25 -1.63 9.63
N LEU A 44 9.10 -2.95 9.54
CA LEU A 44 8.10 -3.61 8.68
C LEU A 44 6.67 -3.30 9.13
N GLY A 45 6.39 -3.37 10.43
CA GLY A 45 5.09 -3.00 10.99
C GLY A 45 4.76 -1.51 10.77
N LEU A 46 5.75 -0.63 10.89
CA LEU A 46 5.58 0.80 10.60
C LEU A 46 5.26 1.05 9.12
N MET A 47 5.92 0.35 8.20
CA MET A 47 5.61 0.39 6.77
C MET A 47 4.18 -0.09 6.47
N LEU A 48 3.72 -1.16 7.14
CA LEU A 48 2.34 -1.64 7.01
C LEU A 48 1.33 -0.59 7.47
N LEU A 49 1.55 0.01 8.65
CA LEU A 49 0.68 1.08 9.16
C LEU A 49 0.65 2.29 8.21
N ALA A 50 1.81 2.70 7.69
CA ALA A 50 1.89 3.79 6.71
C ALA A 50 1.13 3.44 5.42
N ALA A 51 1.26 2.21 4.91
CA ALA A 51 0.56 1.76 3.72
C ALA A 51 -0.96 1.77 3.91
N VAL A 52 -1.45 1.22 5.03
CA VAL A 52 -2.89 1.19 5.35
C VAL A 52 -3.44 2.60 5.54
N TYR A 53 -2.73 3.46 6.26
CA TYR A 53 -3.13 4.84 6.48
C TYR A 53 -3.26 5.62 5.16
N VAL A 54 -2.22 5.58 4.31
CA VAL A 54 -2.23 6.27 3.01
C VAL A 54 -3.30 5.70 2.10
N PHE A 55 -3.48 4.37 2.07
CA PHE A 55 -4.52 3.73 1.27
C PHE A 55 -5.93 4.19 1.69
N ALA A 56 -6.22 4.24 2.99
CA ALA A 56 -7.52 4.66 3.50
C ALA A 56 -7.79 6.16 3.22
N GLU A 57 -6.83 7.03 3.50
CA GLU A 57 -6.90 8.48 3.22
C GLU A 57 -7.22 8.72 1.73
N ARG A 58 -6.49 8.03 0.85
CA ARG A 58 -6.59 8.23 -0.61
C ARG A 58 -7.84 7.62 -1.20
N SER A 59 -8.23 6.43 -0.76
CA SER A 59 -9.45 5.77 -1.24
C SER A 59 -10.69 6.61 -0.98
N ILE A 60 -10.76 7.28 0.18
CA ILE A 60 -11.85 8.21 0.52
C ILE A 60 -11.75 9.49 -0.32
N GLY A 61 -10.56 10.07 -0.47
CA GLY A 61 -10.34 11.28 -1.26
C GLY A 61 -10.75 11.13 -2.72
N ILE A 62 -10.31 10.05 -3.37
CA ILE A 62 -10.62 9.74 -4.77
C ILE A 62 -12.11 9.44 -4.96
N LYS A 63 -12.72 8.66 -4.07
CA LYS A 63 -14.18 8.40 -4.13
C LYS A 63 -15.02 9.67 -4.02
N ASN A 64 -14.58 10.65 -3.24
CA ASN A 64 -15.29 11.94 -3.15
C ASN A 64 -15.05 12.81 -4.38
N ALA A 65 -13.84 12.78 -4.96
CA ALA A 65 -13.51 13.50 -6.19
C ALA A 65 -14.16 12.90 -7.45
N SER A 66 -14.49 11.61 -7.46
CA SER A 66 -15.13 10.92 -8.60
C SER A 66 -16.65 11.14 -8.69
N LYS A 67 -17.28 11.73 -7.66
CA LYS A 67 -18.71 12.05 -7.69
C LYS A 67 -18.96 13.27 -8.60
N ILE A 68 -19.27 13.01 -9.87
CA ILE A 68 -19.77 13.98 -10.85
C ILE A 68 -21.19 13.57 -11.22
N ASP A 69 -22.10 14.55 -11.27
CA ASP A 69 -23.39 14.36 -11.91
C ASP A 69 -23.17 14.16 -13.42
N PRO A 70 -23.62 13.05 -14.03
CA PRO A 70 -23.48 12.83 -15.48
C PRO A 70 -24.04 13.98 -16.33
N ASN A 71 -24.99 14.76 -15.79
CA ASN A 71 -25.57 15.91 -16.46
C ASN A 71 -24.73 17.19 -16.34
N PHE A 72 -23.67 17.21 -15.54
CA PHE A 72 -22.85 18.40 -15.31
C PHE A 72 -22.37 19.02 -16.63
N MET A 73 -21.82 18.21 -17.54
CA MET A 73 -21.29 18.71 -18.81
C MET A 73 -22.40 19.18 -19.76
N ASN A 74 -23.56 18.50 -19.75
CA ASN A 74 -24.73 18.89 -20.54
C ASN A 74 -25.24 20.26 -20.08
N ILE A 75 -25.40 20.46 -18.77
CA ILE A 75 -25.84 21.73 -18.18
C ILE A 75 -24.87 22.85 -18.53
N ILE A 76 -23.55 22.62 -18.43
CA ILE A 76 -22.55 23.63 -18.82
C ILE A 76 -22.67 23.98 -20.30
N ARG A 77 -22.80 22.98 -21.19
CA ARG A 77 -22.94 23.19 -22.63
C ARG A 77 -24.19 24.00 -22.97
N ASP A 78 -25.33 23.67 -22.36
CA ASP A 78 -26.60 24.36 -22.59
C ASP A 78 -26.55 25.83 -22.13
N ASN A 79 -25.91 26.10 -20.99
CA ASN A 79 -25.73 27.47 -20.49
C ASN A 79 -24.78 28.30 -21.36
N ILE A 80 -23.74 27.68 -21.93
CA ILE A 80 -22.82 28.37 -22.86
C ILE A 80 -23.52 28.62 -24.20
N MET A 81 -24.26 27.65 -24.75
CA MET A 81 -24.98 27.79 -26.02
C MET A 81 -26.12 28.80 -25.96
N SER A 82 -26.78 28.94 -24.81
CA SER A 82 -27.81 29.97 -24.56
C SER A 82 -27.23 31.36 -24.27
N GLY A 83 -25.89 31.52 -24.27
CA GLY A 83 -25.20 32.79 -24.01
C GLY A 83 -25.12 33.17 -22.53
N ASN A 84 -25.60 32.32 -21.61
CA ASN A 84 -25.59 32.57 -20.17
C ASN A 84 -24.30 32.07 -19.50
N VAL A 85 -23.18 32.74 -19.82
CA VAL A 85 -21.85 32.40 -19.31
C VAL A 85 -21.76 32.56 -17.78
N THR A 86 -22.50 33.50 -17.21
CA THR A 86 -22.54 33.73 -15.75
C THR A 86 -23.19 32.56 -15.01
N ALA A 87 -24.28 31.99 -15.56
CA ALA A 87 -24.91 30.80 -14.97
C ALA A 87 -24.00 29.57 -15.06
N ALA A 88 -23.35 29.34 -16.20
CA ALA A 88 -22.37 28.26 -16.36
C ALA A 88 -21.24 28.35 -15.33
N ARG A 89 -20.72 29.57 -15.10
CA ARG A 89 -19.68 29.82 -14.11
C ARG A 89 -20.14 29.55 -12.68
N ASN A 90 -21.32 30.01 -12.30
CA ASN A 90 -21.84 29.79 -10.94
C ASN A 90 -22.07 28.30 -10.68
N PHE A 91 -22.57 27.57 -11.68
CA PHE A 91 -22.77 26.12 -11.58
C PHE A 91 -21.44 25.36 -11.43
N ALA A 92 -20.43 25.72 -12.23
CA ALA A 92 -19.08 25.16 -12.11
C ALA A 92 -18.44 25.47 -10.75
N LYS A 93 -18.58 26.71 -10.27
CA LYS A 93 -17.99 27.16 -8.98
C LYS A 93 -18.64 26.48 -7.76
N ASN A 94 -19.93 26.18 -7.82
CA ASN A 94 -20.66 25.51 -6.74
C ASN A 94 -20.42 23.99 -6.71
N THR A 95 -19.88 23.42 -7.79
CA THR A 95 -19.57 22.00 -7.88
C THR A 95 -18.14 21.75 -7.42
N ASN A 96 -17.97 21.14 -6.23
CA ASN A 96 -16.65 20.83 -5.66
C ASN A 96 -16.04 19.58 -6.29
N ASN A 97 -15.65 19.68 -7.56
CA ASN A 97 -15.07 18.59 -8.33
C ASN A 97 -13.84 19.06 -9.14
N PRO A 98 -12.78 18.23 -9.30
CA PRO A 98 -11.67 18.54 -10.20
C PRO A 98 -12.10 19.01 -11.61
N VAL A 99 -13.05 18.32 -12.23
CA VAL A 99 -13.55 18.68 -13.57
C VAL A 99 -14.21 20.05 -13.55
N ALA A 100 -15.02 20.34 -12.54
CA ALA A 100 -15.69 21.64 -12.40
C ALA A 100 -14.69 22.79 -12.22
N ARG A 101 -13.58 22.57 -11.51
CA ARG A 101 -12.49 23.55 -11.34
C ARG A 101 -11.76 23.84 -12.66
N ILE A 102 -11.56 22.82 -13.50
CA ILE A 102 -10.98 22.98 -14.84
C ILE A 102 -11.92 23.80 -15.72
N ILE A 103 -13.21 23.45 -15.73
CA ILE A 103 -14.25 24.12 -16.53
C ILE A 103 -14.44 25.58 -16.10
N ASP A 104 -14.48 25.90 -14.79
CA ASP A 104 -14.56 27.29 -14.30
C ASP A 104 -13.40 28.16 -14.84
N LYS A 105 -12.18 27.60 -14.89
CA LYS A 105 -11.01 28.29 -15.44
C LYS A 105 -11.06 28.47 -16.95
N GLY A 106 -11.64 27.52 -17.67
CA GLY A 106 -11.95 27.66 -19.10
C GLY A 106 -12.98 28.77 -19.34
N ILE A 107 -14.09 28.76 -18.60
CA ILE A 107 -15.18 29.75 -18.70
C ILE A 107 -14.67 31.18 -18.41
N GLN A 108 -13.77 31.35 -17.44
CA GLN A 108 -13.16 32.64 -17.12
C GLN A 108 -12.34 33.27 -18.26
N ARG A 109 -11.91 32.47 -19.24
CA ARG A 109 -11.08 32.92 -20.37
C ARG A 109 -11.84 32.95 -21.70
N ILE A 110 -13.16 32.76 -21.70
CA ILE A 110 -14.00 32.93 -22.89
C ILE A 110 -13.76 34.32 -23.50
N GLY A 111 -13.53 34.36 -24.82
CA GLY A 111 -13.17 35.57 -25.56
C GLY A 111 -11.67 35.74 -25.85
N LYS A 112 -10.80 34.87 -25.31
CA LYS A 112 -9.39 34.77 -25.70
C LYS A 112 -9.19 33.73 -26.83
N PRO A 113 -8.03 33.74 -27.53
CA PRO A 113 -7.69 32.67 -28.47
C PRO A 113 -7.80 31.29 -27.81
N ILE A 114 -8.24 30.29 -28.57
CA ILE A 114 -8.52 28.93 -28.07
C ILE A 114 -7.29 28.32 -27.35
N ASP A 115 -6.10 28.52 -27.92
CA ASP A 115 -4.83 28.06 -27.35
C ASP A 115 -4.60 28.57 -25.91
N ALA A 116 -5.02 29.81 -25.62
CA ALA A 116 -4.85 30.40 -24.30
C ALA A 116 -5.86 29.87 -23.27
N ILE A 117 -7.01 29.38 -23.74
CA ILE A 117 -8.04 28.74 -22.93
C ILE A 117 -7.60 27.31 -22.61
N GLU A 118 -7.24 26.54 -23.64
CA GLU A 118 -6.75 25.16 -23.52
C GLU A 118 -5.55 25.07 -22.58
N LYS A 119 -4.52 25.89 -22.80
CA LYS A 119 -3.35 25.96 -21.92
C LYS A 119 -3.69 26.33 -20.47
N SER A 120 -4.77 27.09 -20.24
CA SER A 120 -5.24 27.37 -18.88
C SER A 120 -5.86 26.15 -18.23
N MET A 121 -6.68 25.43 -18.99
CA MET A 121 -7.39 24.25 -18.54
C MET A 121 -6.40 23.13 -18.26
N ASP A 122 -5.40 22.92 -19.12
CA ASP A 122 -4.34 21.93 -18.95
C ASP A 122 -3.49 22.18 -17.71
N ASN A 123 -3.10 23.44 -17.47
CA ASN A 123 -2.34 23.79 -16.26
C ASN A 123 -3.12 23.47 -14.98
N VAL A 124 -4.43 23.75 -14.98
CA VAL A 124 -5.30 23.48 -13.84
C VAL A 124 -5.56 21.97 -13.70
N GLY A 125 -5.75 21.27 -14.82
CA GLY A 125 -5.89 19.82 -14.85
C GLY A 125 -4.66 19.12 -14.30
N THR A 126 -3.47 19.55 -14.71
CA THR A 126 -2.19 19.07 -14.19
C THR A 126 -2.07 19.32 -12.67
N LEU A 127 -2.49 20.50 -12.20
CA LEU A 127 -2.45 20.82 -10.76
C LEU A 127 -3.45 19.99 -9.94
N GLU A 128 -4.64 19.72 -10.49
CA GLU A 128 -5.62 18.83 -9.85
C GLU A 128 -5.14 17.37 -9.86
N MET A 129 -4.51 16.92 -10.95
CA MET A 129 -3.89 15.59 -11.03
C MET A 129 -2.84 15.42 -9.93
N TYR A 130 -1.91 16.36 -9.78
CA TYR A 130 -0.90 16.32 -8.71
C TYR A 130 -1.51 16.27 -7.31
N LYS A 131 -2.66 16.90 -7.07
CA LYS A 131 -3.35 16.82 -5.77
C LYS A 131 -3.92 15.41 -5.53
N MET A 132 -4.43 14.77 -6.58
CA MET A 132 -4.96 13.40 -6.52
C MET A 132 -3.83 12.38 -6.30
N GLU A 133 -2.72 12.52 -7.01
CA GLU A 133 -1.53 11.66 -6.92
C GLU A 133 -0.72 11.86 -5.62
N LYS A 134 -0.96 12.94 -4.88
CA LYS A 134 -0.26 13.22 -3.62
C LYS A 134 -0.27 11.99 -2.71
N ASN A 135 0.84 11.73 -2.01
CA ASN A 135 1.04 10.57 -1.12
C ASN A 135 1.05 9.18 -1.80
N MET A 136 0.65 9.01 -3.08
CA MET A 136 0.75 7.70 -3.75
C MET A 136 2.18 7.21 -3.89
N GLY A 137 3.14 8.13 -4.01
CA GLY A 137 4.57 7.82 -4.00
C GLY A 137 5.00 7.04 -2.76
N VAL A 138 4.37 7.27 -1.60
CA VAL A 138 4.66 6.51 -0.37
C VAL A 138 4.28 5.04 -0.54
N LEU A 139 3.11 4.77 -1.12
CA LEU A 139 2.62 3.41 -1.33
C LEU A 139 3.49 2.65 -2.35
N SER A 140 3.93 3.36 -3.40
CA SER A 140 4.92 2.86 -4.37
C SER A 140 6.25 2.51 -3.70
N VAL A 141 6.79 3.39 -2.85
CA VAL A 141 8.03 3.14 -2.12
C VAL A 141 7.88 1.96 -1.16
N VAL A 142 6.80 1.90 -0.38
CA VAL A 142 6.57 0.79 0.57
C VAL A 142 6.46 -0.55 -0.15
N SER A 143 5.77 -0.61 -1.30
CA SER A 143 5.64 -1.84 -2.08
C SER A 143 6.99 -2.44 -2.51
N LYS A 144 7.98 -1.57 -2.79
CA LYS A 144 9.33 -1.98 -3.20
C LYS A 144 10.25 -2.21 -2.00
N ALA A 145 10.12 -1.40 -0.95
CA ALA A 145 11.00 -1.44 0.20
C ALA A 145 10.68 -2.60 1.15
N ALA A 146 9.40 -2.89 1.43
CA ALA A 146 9.02 -3.92 2.41
C ALA A 146 9.59 -5.32 2.11
N PRO A 147 9.57 -5.82 0.86
CA PRO A 147 10.24 -7.08 0.49
C PRO A 147 11.74 -7.08 0.77
N ILE A 148 12.41 -5.97 0.47
CA ILE A 148 13.86 -5.81 0.68
C ILE A 148 14.18 -5.84 2.18
N PHE A 149 13.37 -5.18 3.01
CA PHE A 149 13.51 -5.25 4.47
C PHE A 149 13.33 -6.67 5.02
N GLY A 150 12.34 -7.42 4.52
CA GLY A 150 12.16 -8.83 4.89
C GLY A 150 13.35 -9.71 4.50
N PHE A 151 13.88 -9.51 3.29
CA PHE A 151 15.07 -10.23 2.81
C PHE A 151 16.31 -9.91 3.64
N VAL A 152 16.59 -8.63 3.90
CA VAL A 152 17.71 -8.18 4.74
C VAL A 152 17.60 -8.78 6.14
N GLY A 153 16.39 -8.85 6.70
CA GLY A 153 16.21 -9.43 8.03
C GLY A 153 16.47 -10.92 8.11
N THR A 154 16.22 -11.64 7.02
CA THR A 154 16.59 -13.05 6.92
C THR A 154 18.10 -13.22 6.90
N LEU A 155 18.80 -12.42 6.08
CA LEU A 155 20.25 -12.48 5.97
C LEU A 155 20.97 -12.12 7.28
N MET A 156 20.54 -11.04 7.95
CA MET A 156 21.10 -10.67 9.26
C MET A 156 20.86 -11.76 10.31
N GLY A 157 19.66 -12.36 10.31
CA GLY A 157 19.32 -13.43 11.24
C GLY A 157 20.16 -14.70 11.03
N LEU A 158 20.36 -15.10 9.78
CA LEU A 158 21.24 -16.23 9.44
C LEU A 158 22.69 -15.94 9.81
N MET A 159 23.17 -14.73 9.55
CA MET A 159 24.53 -14.31 9.94
C MET A 159 24.75 -14.42 11.45
N GLN A 160 23.80 -13.94 12.26
CA GLN A 160 23.87 -14.05 13.72
C GLN A 160 23.81 -15.52 14.18
N MET A 161 22.97 -16.34 13.55
CA MET A 161 22.87 -17.76 13.85
C MET A 161 24.19 -18.50 13.61
N PHE A 162 24.84 -18.28 12.46
CA PHE A 162 26.14 -18.87 12.16
C PHE A 162 27.24 -18.37 13.09
N SER A 163 27.24 -17.08 13.44
CA SER A 163 28.18 -16.54 14.43
C SER A 163 28.07 -17.26 15.77
N ASN A 164 26.86 -17.48 16.27
CA ASN A 164 26.63 -18.17 17.55
C ASN A 164 27.11 -19.63 17.51
N ILE A 165 26.90 -20.34 16.40
CA ILE A 165 27.41 -21.71 16.22
C ILE A 165 28.94 -21.74 16.34
N THR A 166 29.64 -20.79 15.70
CA THR A 166 31.11 -20.73 15.77
C THR A 166 31.65 -20.39 17.16
N THR A 167 30.91 -19.61 17.96
CA THR A 167 31.34 -19.21 19.30
C THR A 167 31.03 -20.27 20.36
N SER A 168 29.90 -20.97 20.23
CA SER A 168 29.38 -21.88 21.26
C SER A 168 29.87 -23.32 21.09
N ASN A 169 30.31 -23.71 19.89
CA ASN A 169 30.64 -25.10 19.51
C ASN A 169 29.50 -26.14 19.75
N GLU A 170 28.33 -25.69 20.18
CA GLU A 170 27.13 -26.51 20.34
C GLU A 170 26.33 -26.51 19.03
N PHE A 171 26.21 -27.70 18.44
CA PHE A 171 25.52 -27.92 17.17
C PHE A 171 24.18 -28.61 17.41
N GLU A 172 23.28 -27.94 18.13
CA GLU A 172 21.93 -28.47 18.34
C GLU A 172 21.05 -28.18 17.11
N VAL A 173 20.71 -29.24 16.37
CA VAL A 173 19.92 -29.17 15.13
C VAL A 173 18.55 -28.50 15.35
N GLY A 174 17.93 -28.71 16.51
CA GLY A 174 16.62 -28.12 16.85
C GLY A 174 16.65 -26.59 16.92
N THR A 175 17.69 -26.03 17.55
CA THR A 175 17.87 -24.57 17.69
C THR A 175 18.13 -23.90 16.33
N ILE A 176 18.89 -24.57 15.46
CA ILE A 176 19.16 -24.10 14.09
C ILE A 176 17.86 -24.11 13.27
N ALA A 177 17.10 -25.21 13.30
CA ALA A 177 15.86 -25.34 12.55
C ALA A 177 14.82 -24.29 12.97
N GLY A 178 14.63 -24.07 14.28
CA GLY A 178 13.72 -23.04 14.80
C GLY A 178 14.16 -21.62 14.44
N GLY A 179 15.48 -21.35 14.48
CA GLY A 179 16.07 -20.09 14.08
C GLY A 179 15.79 -19.77 12.60
N ILE A 180 16.10 -20.71 11.70
CA ILE A 180 15.84 -20.55 10.26
C ILE A 180 14.34 -20.35 9.99
N TYR A 181 13.48 -21.16 10.61
CA TYR A 181 12.03 -21.06 10.46
C TYR A 181 11.51 -19.65 10.79
N THR A 182 11.96 -19.10 11.91
CA THR A 182 11.59 -17.74 12.35
C THR A 182 12.03 -16.69 11.33
N LYS A 183 13.24 -16.82 10.77
CA LYS A 183 13.77 -15.85 9.80
C LYS A 183 13.04 -15.92 8.45
N LEU A 184 12.65 -17.12 8.01
CA LEU A 184 11.87 -17.31 6.79
C LEU A 184 10.51 -16.61 6.87
N ILE A 185 9.85 -16.69 8.04
CA ILE A 185 8.59 -15.99 8.28
C ILE A 185 8.74 -14.49 8.07
N THR A 186 9.77 -13.86 8.64
CA THR A 186 10.02 -12.41 8.47
C THR A 186 10.13 -12.02 6.99
N SER A 187 10.77 -12.85 6.16
CA SER A 187 10.85 -12.64 4.71
C SER A 187 9.49 -12.66 4.04
N ILE A 188 8.70 -13.71 4.33
CA ILE A 188 7.37 -13.90 3.78
C ILE A 188 6.46 -12.74 4.18
N THR A 189 6.52 -12.28 5.44
CA THR A 189 5.76 -11.13 5.91
C THR A 189 6.11 -9.87 5.11
N GLY A 190 7.39 -9.59 4.88
CA GLY A 190 7.82 -8.44 4.07
C GLY A 190 7.30 -8.50 2.63
N LEU A 191 7.29 -9.69 2.03
CA LEU A 191 6.72 -9.91 0.70
C LEU A 191 5.20 -9.68 0.67
N VAL A 192 4.47 -10.19 1.66
CA VAL A 192 3.01 -10.02 1.76
C VAL A 192 2.65 -8.54 1.93
N ILE A 193 3.36 -7.81 2.81
CA ILE A 193 3.14 -6.37 3.01
C ILE A 193 3.44 -5.60 1.72
N GLY A 194 4.56 -5.92 1.05
CA GLY A 194 4.93 -5.30 -0.22
C GLY A 194 3.88 -5.52 -1.31
N LEU A 195 3.35 -6.74 -1.42
CA LEU A 195 2.30 -7.10 -2.37
C LEU A 195 1.00 -6.34 -2.09
N LEU A 196 0.55 -6.28 -0.83
CA LEU A 196 -0.66 -5.54 -0.47
C LEU A 196 -0.53 -4.04 -0.78
N ALA A 197 0.62 -3.45 -0.50
CA ALA A 197 0.91 -2.06 -0.87
C ALA A 197 0.89 -1.85 -2.39
N TYR A 198 1.47 -2.78 -3.16
CA TYR A 198 1.47 -2.71 -4.62
C TYR A 198 0.05 -2.76 -5.21
N LEU A 199 -0.77 -3.70 -4.73
CA LEU A 199 -2.17 -3.82 -5.17
C LEU A 199 -2.97 -2.56 -4.83
N GLY A 200 -2.76 -2.01 -3.62
CA GLY A 200 -3.38 -0.75 -3.21
C GLY A 200 -2.95 0.42 -4.11
N TYR A 201 -1.66 0.52 -4.43
CA TYR A 201 -1.13 1.55 -5.33
C TYR A 201 -1.74 1.42 -6.73
N SER A 202 -1.71 0.22 -7.31
CA SER A 202 -2.24 -0.03 -8.65
C SER A 202 -3.74 0.28 -8.73
N TYR A 203 -4.52 -0.14 -7.73
CA TYR A 203 -5.96 0.15 -7.67
C TYR A 203 -6.27 1.65 -7.61
N LEU A 204 -5.54 2.41 -6.78
CA LEU A 204 -5.71 3.85 -6.69
C LEU A 204 -5.28 4.56 -7.98
N ASN A 205 -4.20 4.09 -8.63
CA ASN A 205 -3.72 4.67 -9.89
C ASN A 205 -4.77 4.54 -10.99
N THR A 206 -5.35 3.35 -11.14
CA THR A 206 -6.41 3.11 -12.12
C THR A 206 -7.68 3.93 -11.86
N GLN A 207 -7.94 4.35 -10.62
CA GLN A 207 -9.07 5.25 -10.32
C GLN A 207 -8.76 6.72 -10.60
N ILE A 208 -7.49 7.12 -10.61
CA ILE A 208 -7.08 8.50 -10.95
C ILE A 208 -6.98 8.67 -12.46
N ASP A 209 -6.53 7.64 -13.17
CA ASP A 209 -6.44 7.64 -14.64
C ASP A 209 -7.82 7.63 -15.32
N LYS A 210 -8.89 7.30 -14.59
CA LYS A 210 -10.29 7.30 -15.05
C LYS A 210 -10.97 8.64 -14.80
#